data_AF-A0A0F9CIH1-F1
#
_entry.id   AF-A0A0F9CIH1-F1
#
_cell.length_a   1.000
_cell.length_b   1.000
_cell.length_c   1.000
_cell.angle_alpha   90.00
_cell.angle_beta   90.00
_cell.angle_gamma   90.00
#
_symmetry.space_group_name_H-M   'P 1'
#
loop_
_entity.id
_entity.type
_entity.pdbx_description
1 polymer ?
#
loop_
_entity_poly.entity_id
_entity_poly.type
_entity_poly.pdbx_seq_one_letter_code
_entity_poly.pdbx_strand_id
1 'polypeptide(L)'
;MIISELAKVALRSLVINKLRSFLSMLGIIIGVTAVIAIISIGQGATQMVQETISSLGSGLVNISPGFRGGWGGRAARSAGNIFTLELGEELKNKSPDVDELVPSIQSGGLLKYGENTYQASIVATASGYENIFNHTIAEGRFL
;
A
#
# COMPACT_ATOMS: atom_id res chain seq x y z
N MET A 1 -42.23 18.88 -33.76
CA MET A 1 -42.43 20.26 -34.27
C MET A 1 -42.48 21.30 -33.14
N ILE A 2 -43.20 21.06 -32.03
CA ILE A 2 -43.31 22.03 -30.93
C ILE A 2 -42.00 22.15 -30.11
N ILE A 3 -41.38 21.02 -29.74
CA ILE A 3 -40.15 21.00 -28.93
C ILE A 3 -38.98 21.72 -29.62
N SER A 4 -38.84 21.57 -30.94
CA SER A 4 -37.80 22.24 -31.73
C SER A 4 -37.99 23.76 -31.77
N GLU A 5 -39.25 24.24 -31.84
CA GLU A 5 -39.55 25.67 -31.80
C GLU A 5 -39.30 26.27 -30.42
N LEU A 6 -39.71 25.57 -29.35
CA LEU A 6 -39.42 25.99 -27.97
C LEU A 6 -37.91 26.06 -27.69
N ALA A 7 -37.13 25.10 -28.20
CA ALA A 7 -35.68 25.11 -28.07
C ALA A 7 -35.04 26.30 -28.81
N LYS A 8 -35.49 26.61 -30.04
CA LYS A 8 -35.03 27.79 -30.79
C LYS A 8 -35.35 29.09 -30.05
N VAL A 9 -36.55 29.22 -29.48
CA VAL A 9 -36.95 30.40 -28.70
C VAL A 9 -36.09 30.55 -27.44
N ALA A 10 -35.85 29.45 -26.71
CA ALA A 10 -35.00 29.45 -25.51
C ALA A 10 -33.54 29.83 -25.84
N LEU A 11 -32.95 29.26 -26.88
CA LEU A 11 -31.59 29.59 -27.33
C LEU A 11 -31.47 31.07 -27.73
N ARG A 12 -32.48 31.59 -28.46
CA ARG A 12 -32.49 33.00 -28.86
C ARG A 12 -32.59 33.93 -27.64
N SER A 13 -33.39 33.55 -26.63
CA SER A 13 -33.50 34.28 -25.37
C SER A 13 -32.18 34.30 -24.57
N LEU A 14 -31.44 33.19 -24.54
CA LEU A 14 -30.10 33.11 -23.91
C LEU A 14 -29.09 34.04 -24.61
N VAL A 15 -29.15 34.12 -25.93
CA VAL A 15 -28.24 34.97 -26.74
C VAL A 15 -28.57 36.47 -26.62
N ILE A 16 -29.82 36.85 -26.33
CA ILE A 16 -30.18 38.25 -26.08
C ILE A 16 -29.59 38.73 -24.74
N ASN A 17 -29.65 37.89 -23.71
CA ASN A 17 -29.11 38.19 -22.38
C ASN A 17 -27.75 37.51 -22.13
N LYS A 18 -26.76 37.77 -22.99
CA LYS A 18 -25.45 37.10 -22.97
C LYS A 18 -24.76 37.15 -21.61
N LEU A 19 -24.70 38.34 -20.99
CA LEU A 19 -23.97 38.55 -19.74
C LEU A 19 -24.62 37.81 -18.56
N ARG A 20 -25.94 37.90 -18.43
CA ARG A 20 -26.68 37.19 -17.38
C ARG A 20 -26.57 35.68 -17.55
N SER A 21 -26.81 35.17 -18.76
CA SER A 21 -26.73 33.74 -19.05
C SER A 21 -25.31 33.20 -18.82
N PHE A 22 -24.29 33.94 -19.23
CA PHE A 22 -22.88 33.57 -19.00
C PHE A 22 -22.54 33.49 -17.52
N LEU A 23 -22.89 34.51 -16.73
CA LEU A 23 -22.61 34.53 -15.29
C LEU A 23 -23.35 33.41 -14.54
N SER A 24 -24.59 33.11 -14.91
CA SER A 24 -25.34 31.99 -14.31
C SER A 24 -24.73 30.63 -14.66
N MET A 25 -24.31 30.43 -15.92
CA MET A 25 -23.63 29.20 -16.33
C MET A 25 -22.27 29.04 -15.64
N LEU A 26 -21.50 30.14 -15.53
CA LEU A 26 -20.21 30.14 -14.87
C LEU A 26 -20.31 29.70 -13.40
N GLY A 27 -21.32 30.19 -12.68
CA GLY A 27 -21.57 29.77 -11.29
C GLY A 27 -21.83 28.27 -11.16
N ILE A 28 -22.65 27.69 -12.05
CA ILE A 28 -22.93 26.24 -12.06
C ILE A 28 -21.67 25.45 -12.40
N ILE A 29 -20.91 25.88 -13.41
CA ILE A 29 -19.66 25.21 -13.82
C ILE A 29 -18.67 25.19 -12.65
N ILE A 30 -18.39 26.34 -12.05
CA ILE A 30 -17.46 26.43 -10.91
C ILE A 30 -17.95 25.57 -9.74
N GLY A 31 -19.24 25.67 -9.40
CA GLY A 31 -19.83 24.89 -8.31
C GLY A 31 -19.69 23.37 -8.52
N VAL A 32 -20.07 22.87 -9.69
CA VAL A 32 -19.99 21.43 -10.00
C VAL A 32 -18.53 20.98 -10.08
N THR A 33 -17.64 21.77 -10.68
CA THR A 33 -16.21 21.41 -10.78
C THR A 33 -15.54 21.32 -9.40
N ALA A 34 -15.85 22.23 -8.47
CA ALA A 34 -15.30 22.19 -7.12
C ALA A 34 -15.74 20.92 -6.36
N VAL A 35 -17.02 20.53 -6.49
CA VAL A 35 -17.56 19.32 -5.86
C VAL A 35 -16.93 18.06 -6.47
N ILE A 36 -16.80 17.98 -7.79
CA ILE A 36 -16.15 16.83 -8.45
C ILE A 36 -14.68 16.74 -8.04
N ALA A 37 -13.97 17.87 -7.98
CA ALA A 37 -12.56 17.91 -7.60
C ALA A 37 -12.34 17.39 -6.18
N ILE A 38 -13.12 17.86 -5.20
CA ILE A 38 -12.94 17.44 -3.81
C ILE A 38 -13.29 15.96 -3.60
N ILE A 39 -14.32 15.46 -4.28
CA ILE A 39 -14.68 14.03 -4.22
C ILE A 39 -13.56 13.18 -4.84
N SER A 40 -13.04 13.59 -5.99
CA SER A 40 -11.96 12.86 -6.68
C SER A 40 -10.69 12.81 -5.83
N ILE A 41 -10.33 13.92 -5.18
CA ILE A 41 -9.19 13.99 -4.26
C ILE A 41 -9.43 13.09 -3.05
N GLY A 42 -10.62 13.15 -2.43
CA GLY A 42 -10.94 12.34 -1.26
C GLY A 42 -10.92 10.84 -1.55
N GLN A 43 -11.50 10.43 -2.68
CA GLN A 43 -11.48 9.03 -3.12
C GLN A 43 -10.07 8.57 -3.49
N GLY A 44 -9.31 9.38 -4.24
CA GLY A 44 -7.93 9.06 -4.60
C GLY A 44 -7.01 8.92 -3.40
N ALA A 45 -7.15 9.81 -2.40
CA ALA A 45 -6.38 9.72 -1.15
C ALA A 45 -6.73 8.44 -0.37
N THR A 46 -8.02 8.10 -0.28
CA THR A 46 -8.48 6.88 0.39
C THR A 46 -7.95 5.63 -0.30
N GLN A 47 -8.00 5.61 -1.64
CA GLN A 47 -7.49 4.51 -2.43
C GLN A 47 -5.97 4.35 -2.29
N MET A 48 -5.21 5.44 -2.31
CA MET A 48 -3.76 5.41 -2.09
C MET A 48 -3.39 4.84 -0.73
N VAL A 49 -4.11 5.23 0.33
CA VAL A 49 -3.89 4.68 1.67
C VAL A 49 -4.24 3.19 1.69
N GLN A 50 -5.34 2.79 1.05
CA GLN A 50 -5.73 1.39 0.96
C GLN A 50 -4.72 0.54 0.18
N GLU A 51 -4.17 1.06 -0.93
CA GLU A 51 -3.11 0.42 -1.71
C GLU A 51 -1.82 0.32 -0.90
N THR A 52 -1.45 1.36 -0.16
CA THR A 52 -0.26 1.32 0.71
C THR A 52 -0.43 0.27 1.80
N ILE A 53 -1.59 0.22 2.47
CA ILE A 53 -1.86 -0.77 3.52
C ILE A 53 -1.94 -2.19 2.95
N SER A 54 -2.58 -2.38 1.81
CA SER A 54 -2.65 -3.70 1.16
C SER A 54 -1.31 -4.16 0.59
N SER A 55 -0.45 -3.24 0.14
CA SER A 55 0.92 -3.56 -0.30
C SER A 55 1.82 -4.07 0.82
N LEU A 56 1.48 -3.78 2.09
CA LEU A 56 2.13 -4.40 3.24
C LEU A 56 1.72 -5.87 3.44
N GLY A 57 0.80 -6.40 2.63
CA GLY A 57 0.22 -7.74 2.74
C GLY A 57 -1.02 -7.75 3.64
N SER A 58 -2.16 -8.20 3.10
CA SER A 58 -3.36 -8.39 3.91
C SER A 58 -3.20 -9.64 4.78
N GLY A 59 -3.33 -9.50 6.10
CA GLY A 59 -3.29 -10.64 7.01
C GLY A 59 -1.90 -11.04 7.52
N LEU A 60 -0.89 -10.17 7.39
CA LEU A 60 0.44 -10.45 7.94
C LEU A 60 0.48 -10.27 9.46
N VAL A 61 1.00 -11.28 10.15
CA VAL A 61 1.30 -11.22 11.59
C VAL A 61 2.80 -11.50 11.77
N ASN A 62 3.56 -10.45 12.09
CA ASN A 62 4.98 -10.60 12.40
C ASN A 62 5.16 -10.92 13.89
N ILE A 63 5.77 -12.07 14.19
CA ILE A 63 6.06 -12.51 15.54
C ILE A 63 7.56 -12.35 15.79
N SER A 64 7.92 -11.35 16.57
CA SER A 64 9.30 -11.13 16.99
C SER A 64 9.48 -11.41 18.49
N PRO A 65 10.63 -11.94 18.92
CA PRO A 65 10.94 -12.12 20.34
C PRO A 65 10.96 -10.75 21.03
N GLY A 66 10.19 -10.62 22.11
CA GLY A 66 10.12 -9.36 22.86
C GLY A 66 11.50 -8.93 23.35
N PHE A 67 11.96 -7.77 22.90
CA PHE A 67 13.19 -7.16 23.40
C PHE A 67 12.91 -6.58 24.79
N ARG A 68 13.20 -7.33 25.86
CA ARG A 68 13.28 -6.75 27.21
C ARG A 68 14.52 -5.87 27.26
N GLY A 69 14.33 -4.57 27.03
CA GLY A 69 15.37 -3.55 27.08
C GLY A 69 16.18 -3.66 28.38
N GLY A 70 17.44 -4.07 28.24
CA GLY A 70 18.42 -4.17 29.31
C GLY A 70 19.80 -4.03 28.70
N TRP A 71 20.59 -3.11 29.25
CA TRP A 71 21.95 -2.81 28.82
C TRP A 71 22.79 -4.11 28.76
N GLY A 72 23.34 -4.45 27.60
CA GLY A 72 24.26 -5.58 27.45
C GLY A 72 23.82 -6.76 26.58
N GLY A 73 22.88 -6.59 25.63
CA GLY A 73 22.77 -7.46 24.44
C GLY A 73 22.49 -8.96 24.64
N ARG A 74 22.32 -9.43 25.88
CA ARG A 74 22.10 -10.86 26.20
C ARG A 74 20.69 -11.35 25.85
N ALA A 75 19.70 -10.45 25.75
CA ALA A 75 18.34 -10.80 25.36
C ALA A 75 18.23 -11.31 23.90
N ALA A 76 19.07 -10.79 23.00
CA ALA A 76 19.07 -11.21 21.59
C ALA A 76 19.60 -12.63 21.37
N ARG A 77 20.53 -13.12 22.23
CA ARG A 77 21.04 -14.50 22.15
C ARG A 77 20.07 -15.55 22.71
N SER A 78 19.23 -15.17 23.68
CA SER A 78 18.20 -16.09 24.22
C SER A 78 17.04 -16.31 23.25
N ALA A 79 16.76 -15.32 22.39
CA ALA A 79 15.71 -15.37 21.38
C ALA A 79 15.97 -16.40 20.27
N GLY A 80 17.24 -16.61 19.89
CA GLY A 80 17.64 -17.59 18.88
C GLY A 80 17.32 -19.05 19.25
N ASN A 81 17.05 -19.33 20.53
CA ASN A 81 16.66 -20.66 21.00
C ASN A 81 15.14 -20.83 21.18
N ILE A 82 14.34 -19.75 21.10
CA ILE A 82 12.89 -19.80 21.31
C ILE A 82 12.18 -20.01 19.98
N PHE A 83 12.61 -19.32 18.92
CA PHE A 83 12.07 -19.49 17.57
C PHE A 83 12.92 -20.49 16.78
N THR A 84 12.58 -21.78 16.92
CA THR A 84 13.13 -22.87 16.10
C THR A 84 12.25 -23.15 14.89
N LEU A 85 12.81 -23.80 13.88
CA LEU A 85 12.04 -24.27 12.71
C LEU A 85 10.92 -25.24 13.12
N GLU A 86 11.19 -26.12 14.10
CA GLU A 86 10.21 -27.06 14.66
C GLU A 86 9.00 -26.34 15.27
N LEU A 87 9.21 -25.22 15.99
CA LEU A 87 8.11 -24.42 16.52
C LEU A 87 7.24 -23.83 15.40
N GLY A 88 7.86 -23.41 14.30
CA GLY A 88 7.15 -22.92 13.11
C GLY A 88 6.23 -23.99 12.50
N GLU A 89 6.73 -25.23 12.37
CA GLU A 89 5.94 -26.36 11.88
C GLU A 89 4.79 -26.73 12.84
N GLU A 90 5.05 -26.72 14.15
CA GLU A 90 4.03 -27.00 15.16
C GLU A 90 2.92 -25.93 15.16
N LEU A 91 3.27 -24.65 14.99
CA LEU A 91 2.31 -23.56 14.88
C LEU A 91 1.46 -23.69 13.62
N LYS A 92 2.07 -24.03 12.47
CA LYS A 92 1.33 -24.29 11.23
C LYS A 92 0.32 -25.44 11.38
N ASN A 93 0.70 -26.49 12.08
CA ASN A 93 -0.18 -27.65 12.31
C ASN A 93 -1.33 -27.34 13.29
N LYS A 94 -1.11 -26.47 14.28
CA LYS A 94 -2.13 -26.10 15.27
C LYS A 94 -3.07 -24.98 14.83
N SER A 95 -2.69 -24.22 13.80
CA SER A 95 -3.45 -23.06 13.32
C SER A 95 -3.87 -23.26 11.86
N PRO A 96 -5.02 -23.89 11.59
CA PRO A 96 -5.49 -24.16 10.23
C PRO A 96 -5.88 -22.91 9.44
N ASP A 97 -6.07 -21.77 10.11
CA ASP A 97 -6.38 -20.47 9.47
C ASP A 97 -5.13 -19.75 8.92
N VAL A 98 -3.93 -20.29 9.15
CA VAL A 98 -2.67 -19.72 8.67
C VAL A 98 -2.26 -20.39 7.35
N ASP A 99 -2.40 -19.66 6.24
CA ASP A 99 -2.03 -20.16 4.92
C ASP A 99 -0.53 -20.46 4.79
N GLU A 100 0.32 -19.51 5.21
CA GLU A 100 1.77 -19.60 5.05
C GLU A 100 2.52 -19.02 6.25
N LEU A 101 3.57 -19.73 6.67
CA LEU A 101 4.46 -19.32 7.74
C LEU A 101 5.89 -19.37 7.21
N VAL A 102 6.57 -18.23 7.24
CA VAL A 102 7.95 -18.11 6.77
C VAL A 102 8.83 -17.58 7.91
N PRO A 103 9.86 -18.33 8.34
CA PRO A 103 10.85 -17.82 9.26
C PRO A 103 11.77 -16.83 8.54
N SER A 104 12.01 -15.69 9.17
CA SER A 104 12.93 -14.67 8.64
C SER A 104 13.92 -14.20 9.71
N ILE A 105 15.19 -14.06 9.33
CA ILE A 105 16.25 -13.50 10.15
C ILE A 105 16.84 -12.31 9.40
N GLN A 106 16.77 -11.13 9.99
CA GLN A 106 17.41 -9.93 9.45
C GLN A 106 18.71 -9.63 10.20
N SER A 107 19.80 -9.46 9.46
CA SER A 107 21.12 -9.09 9.98
C SER A 107 21.74 -7.98 9.13
N GLY A 108 22.59 -7.15 9.73
CA GLY A 108 23.34 -6.11 9.03
C GLY A 108 24.79 -6.54 8.84
N GLY A 109 25.36 -6.25 7.67
CA GLY A 109 26.76 -6.56 7.38
C GLY A 109 27.37 -5.62 6.36
N LEU A 110 28.70 -5.58 6.33
CA LEU A 110 29.44 -4.94 5.24
C LEU A 110 29.52 -5.92 4.07
N LEU A 111 28.91 -5.55 2.96
CA LEU A 111 29.02 -6.24 1.69
C LEU A 111 30.16 -5.60 0.89
N LYS A 112 31.15 -6.40 0.51
CA LYS A 112 32.25 -5.94 -0.34
C LYS A 112 32.07 -6.48 -1.75
N TYR A 113 32.06 -5.59 -2.73
CA TYR A 113 32.04 -5.94 -4.15
C TYR A 113 33.14 -5.15 -4.87
N GLY A 114 34.16 -5.87 -5.36
CA GLY A 114 35.38 -5.26 -5.88
C GLY A 114 36.10 -4.42 -4.83
N GLU A 115 36.37 -3.15 -5.14
CA GLU A 115 36.97 -2.19 -4.20
C GLU A 115 35.95 -1.47 -3.31
N ASN A 116 34.65 -1.58 -3.61
CA ASN A 116 33.61 -0.86 -2.89
C ASN A 116 33.07 -1.68 -1.72
N THR A 117 32.89 -1.02 -0.58
CA THR A 117 32.27 -1.59 0.61
C THR A 117 30.97 -0.86 0.88
N TYR A 118 29.88 -1.62 0.98
CA TYR A 118 28.54 -1.13 1.23
C TYR A 118 28.02 -1.71 2.53
N GLN A 119 27.35 -0.90 3.35
CA GLN A 119 26.55 -1.44 4.45
C GLN A 119 25.24 -1.97 3.87
N ALA A 120 24.99 -3.26 4.02
CA ALA A 120 23.78 -3.91 3.52
C ALA A 120 22.99 -4.56 4.66
N SER A 121 21.66 -4.60 4.50
CA SER A 121 20.80 -5.45 5.32
C SER A 121 20.58 -6.76 4.58
N ILE A 122 20.88 -7.87 5.25
CA ILE A 122 20.74 -9.23 4.76
C ILE A 122 19.54 -9.83 5.46
N VAL A 123 18.53 -10.26 4.69
CA VAL A 123 17.37 -11.00 5.19
C VAL A 123 17.52 -12.44 4.73
N ALA A 124 17.73 -13.35 5.68
CA ALA A 124 17.69 -14.79 5.45
C ALA A 124 16.27 -15.28 5.70
N THR A 125 15.70 -15.98 4.72
CA THR A 125 14.29 -16.40 4.74
C THR A 125 14.13 -17.77 4.07
N ALA A 126 13.01 -18.44 4.31
CA ALA A 126 12.64 -19.67 3.62
C ALA A 126 11.84 -19.39 2.32
N SER A 127 11.65 -20.43 1.51
CA SER A 127 10.75 -20.39 0.35
C SER A 127 9.35 -19.95 0.77
N GLY A 128 8.76 -18.98 0.06
CA GLY A 128 7.43 -18.44 0.37
C GLY A 128 7.42 -16.96 0.79
N TYR A 129 8.59 -16.38 1.07
CA TYR A 129 8.70 -14.96 1.46
C TYR A 129 8.14 -13.99 0.42
N GLU A 130 8.25 -14.32 -0.87
CA GLU A 130 7.70 -13.54 -1.97
C GLU A 130 6.18 -13.43 -1.90
N ASN A 131 5.49 -14.54 -1.64
CA ASN A 131 4.03 -14.64 -1.60
C ASN A 131 3.47 -13.83 -0.42
N ILE A 132 4.16 -13.83 0.71
CA ILE A 132 3.75 -13.14 1.94
C ILE A 132 3.89 -11.62 1.78
N PHE A 133 5.01 -11.14 1.24
CA PHE A 133 5.30 -9.70 1.14
C PHE A 133 4.98 -9.10 -0.23
N ASN A 134 4.35 -9.86 -1.13
CA ASN A 134 3.95 -9.47 -2.48
C ASN A 134 5.07 -8.74 -3.25
N HIS A 135 6.31 -9.19 -3.05
CA HIS A 135 7.47 -8.60 -3.70
C HIS A 135 7.58 -9.11 -5.13
N THR A 136 7.68 -8.22 -6.12
CA THR A 136 8.00 -8.64 -7.49
C THR A 136 9.51 -8.74 -7.65
N ILE A 137 10.00 -9.91 -8.06
CA ILE A 137 11.41 -10.10 -8.39
C ILE A 137 11.78 -9.25 -9.61
N ALA A 138 12.73 -8.32 -9.45
CA ALA A 138 13.22 -7.52 -10.56
C ALA A 138 14.10 -8.34 -11.52
N GLU A 139 14.92 -9.25 -10.99
CA GLU A 139 15.80 -10.10 -11.77
C GLU A 139 16.13 -11.40 -11.02
N GLY A 140 16.21 -12.53 -11.74
CA GLY A 140 16.54 -13.84 -11.18
C GLY A 140 15.32 -14.63 -10.66
N ARG A 141 15.54 -15.45 -9.63
CA ARG A 141 14.50 -16.22 -8.93
C ARG A 141 14.93 -16.48 -7.49
N PHE A 142 13.97 -16.65 -6.57
CA PHE A 142 14.27 -17.21 -5.25
C PHE A 142 14.77 -18.65 -5.38
N LEU A 143 15.66 -19.05 -4.46
CA LEU A 143 16.27 -20.37 -4.38
C LEU A 143 15.48 -21.29 -3.43
#